data_AF-A0A7Y5B4Z9-F1
#
_entry.id   AF-A0A7Y5B4Z9-F1
#
_cell.length_a   1.000
_cell.length_b   1.000
_cell.length_c   1.000
_cell.angle_alpha   90.00
_cell.angle_beta   90.00
_cell.angle_gamma   90.00
#
_symmetry.space_group_name_H-M   'P 1'
#
loop_
_entity.id
_entity.type
_entity.pdbx_description
1 polymer ?
#
loop_
_entity_poly.entity_id
_entity_poly.type
_entity_poly.pdbx_seq_one_letter_code
_entity_poly.pdbx_strand_id
1 'polypeptide(L)'
;MNQQRRDDRGGRPPHQGGQQPQSAVNYQAMTDYFDEKGNLRKDVFVKWPKEIADNIRVSRTNMRRAFDLVSSMNFRIKMGEDRQAVLSSGIGSLHRFAQYQAGRDRTWDEAKRFIHPHCEAVLKDDKNFEGFYQLFQSVMAYLRR
;
A
#
# COMPACT_ATOMS: atom_id res chain seq x y z
N MET A 1 2.88 -53.04 -29.37
CA MET A 1 2.32 -52.66 -28.05
C MET A 1 3.45 -52.69 -27.02
N ASN A 2 3.91 -51.53 -26.54
CA ASN A 2 4.03 -51.26 -25.09
C ASN A 2 4.58 -49.84 -24.88
N GLN A 3 3.76 -49.02 -24.25
CA GLN A 3 4.05 -47.67 -23.78
C GLN A 3 4.89 -47.76 -22.51
N GLN A 4 6.07 -47.13 -22.49
CA GLN A 4 6.85 -46.95 -21.28
C GLN A 4 6.74 -45.49 -20.81
N ARG A 5 5.81 -45.35 -19.86
CA ARG A 5 5.77 -44.48 -18.67
C ARG A 5 6.33 -43.05 -18.78
N ARG A 6 5.37 -42.12 -18.74
CA ARG A 6 5.50 -40.74 -18.29
C ARG A 6 5.68 -40.66 -16.76
N ASP A 7 6.06 -39.45 -16.36
CA ASP A 7 5.88 -38.80 -15.05
C ASP A 7 7.05 -38.90 -14.06
N ASP A 8 8.15 -38.25 -14.42
CA ASP A 8 9.11 -37.66 -13.47
C ASP A 8 8.64 -36.22 -13.14
N ARG A 9 7.57 -36.09 -12.35
CA ARG A 9 7.15 -34.80 -11.79
C ARG A 9 7.92 -34.56 -10.51
N GLY A 10 9.03 -33.83 -10.64
CA GLY A 10 9.76 -33.25 -9.52
C GLY A 10 8.81 -32.53 -8.56
N GLY A 11 8.62 -33.14 -7.39
CA GLY A 11 7.87 -32.55 -6.30
C GLY A 11 8.58 -31.28 -5.83
N ARG A 12 7.91 -30.14 -6.00
CA ARG A 12 8.31 -28.92 -5.28
C ARG A 12 8.16 -29.19 -3.78
N PRO A 13 9.17 -28.91 -2.95
CA PRO A 13 9.03 -29.06 -1.52
C PRO A 13 7.95 -28.10 -1.00
N PRO A 14 7.18 -28.49 0.03
CA PRO A 14 6.19 -27.64 0.64
C PRO A 14 6.88 -26.37 1.18
N HIS A 15 6.37 -25.20 0.79
CA HIS A 15 6.76 -23.94 1.40
C HIS A 15 6.41 -24.04 2.89
N GLN A 16 7.44 -24.21 3.73
CA GLN A 16 7.31 -23.95 5.15
C GLN A 16 6.81 -22.52 5.31
N GLY A 17 5.63 -22.39 5.91
CA GLY A 17 5.03 -21.12 6.28
C GLY A 17 5.93 -20.41 7.28
N GLY A 18 6.93 -19.70 6.78
CA GLY A 18 7.65 -18.71 7.56
C GLY A 18 6.63 -17.69 8.02
N GLN A 19 6.43 -17.61 9.34
CA GLN A 19 5.68 -16.52 9.95
C GLN A 19 6.24 -15.22 9.37
N GLN A 20 5.42 -14.50 8.62
CA GLN A 20 5.82 -13.19 8.14
C GLN A 20 6.15 -12.34 9.38
N PRO A 21 7.35 -11.74 9.47
CA PRO A 21 7.73 -10.96 10.64
C PRO A 21 6.67 -9.88 10.87
N GLN A 22 6.09 -9.79 12.07
CA GLN A 22 5.09 -8.77 12.36
C GLN A 22 5.71 -7.37 12.17
N SER A 23 4.97 -6.44 11.55
CA SER A 23 5.44 -5.05 11.46
C SER A 23 5.46 -4.44 12.84
N ALA A 24 6.46 -3.59 13.11
CA ALA A 24 6.50 -2.78 14.32
C ALA A 24 5.41 -1.70 14.34
N VAL A 25 4.85 -1.35 13.16
CA VAL A 25 3.84 -0.31 12.98
C VAL A 25 2.46 -0.92 12.79
N ASN A 26 1.47 -0.44 13.53
CA ASN A 26 0.08 -0.85 13.36
C ASN A 26 -0.62 0.02 12.30
N TYR A 27 -0.36 -0.30 11.03
CA TYR A 27 -0.94 0.45 9.89
C TYR A 27 -2.48 0.38 9.85
N GLN A 28 -3.10 -0.69 10.37
CA GLN A 28 -4.56 -0.80 10.41
C GLN A 28 -5.18 0.28 11.33
N ALA A 29 -4.56 0.53 12.48
CA ALA A 29 -4.99 1.58 13.40
C ALA A 29 -4.81 2.99 12.84
N MET A 30 -3.93 3.17 11.86
CA MET A 30 -3.65 4.47 11.20
C MET A 30 -4.62 4.77 10.04
N THR A 31 -5.73 4.03 9.91
CA THR A 31 -6.76 4.28 8.89
C THR A 31 -7.88 5.21 9.36
N ASP A 32 -7.92 5.57 10.65
CA ASP A 32 -8.91 6.48 11.22
C ASP A 32 -8.45 7.95 11.09
N TYR A 33 -8.45 8.48 9.86
CA TYR A 33 -7.83 9.78 9.56
C TYR A 33 -8.55 10.98 10.16
N PHE A 34 -9.83 10.85 10.49
CA PHE A 34 -10.69 11.95 10.89
C PHE A 34 -11.02 11.86 12.38
N ASP A 35 -11.20 13.00 13.02
CA ASP A 35 -11.73 13.08 14.39
C ASP A 35 -13.26 13.01 14.41
N GLU A 36 -13.86 13.01 15.59
CA GLU A 36 -15.32 12.98 15.79
C GLU A 36 -16.05 14.18 15.16
N LYS A 37 -15.30 15.26 14.85
CA LYS A 37 -15.82 16.48 14.21
C LYS A 37 -15.62 16.46 12.69
N GLY A 38 -15.08 15.38 12.13
CA GLY A 38 -14.80 15.24 10.70
C GLY A 38 -13.54 15.97 10.23
N ASN A 39 -12.68 16.46 11.13
CA ASN A 39 -11.42 17.10 10.76
C ASN A 39 -10.30 16.08 10.65
N LEU A 40 -9.34 16.31 9.75
CA LEU A 40 -8.13 15.48 9.70
C LEU A 40 -7.35 15.57 11.01
N ARG A 41 -7.03 14.40 11.58
CA ARG A 41 -6.22 14.31 12.81
C ARG A 41 -4.83 14.88 12.57
N LYS A 42 -4.29 15.62 13.54
CA LYS A 42 -2.92 16.15 13.50
C LYS A 42 -1.87 15.05 13.29
N ASP A 43 -2.14 13.86 13.79
CA ASP A 43 -1.25 12.70 13.67
C ASP A 43 -0.99 12.28 12.22
N VAL A 44 -1.93 12.55 11.30
CA VAL A 44 -1.79 12.31 9.85
C VAL A 44 -0.63 13.09 9.24
N PHE A 45 -0.24 14.21 9.84
CA PHE A 45 0.80 15.11 9.30
C PHE A 45 2.15 14.99 9.99
N VAL A 46 2.18 14.49 11.24
CA VAL A 46 3.38 14.55 12.07
C VAL A 46 3.77 13.17 12.61
N LYS A 47 2.92 12.56 13.42
CA LYS A 47 3.26 11.34 14.17
C LYS A 47 3.32 10.12 13.25
N TRP A 48 2.22 9.82 12.56
CA TRP A 48 2.14 8.63 11.71
C TRP A 48 3.11 8.68 10.53
N PRO A 49 3.23 9.80 9.78
CA PRO A 49 4.19 9.87 8.68
C PRO A 49 5.63 9.56 9.09
N LYS A 50 6.05 10.07 10.24
CA LYS A 50 7.40 9.85 10.76
C LYS A 50 7.60 8.39 11.14
N GLU A 51 6.66 7.82 11.90
CA GLU A 51 6.71 6.42 12.33
C GLU A 51 6.73 5.45 11.12
N ILE A 52 5.89 5.73 10.11
CA ILE A 52 5.87 4.96 8.85
C ILE A 52 7.20 5.12 8.11
N ALA A 53 7.69 6.35 7.92
CA ALA A 53 8.92 6.61 7.18
C ALA A 53 10.16 6.01 7.84
N ASP A 54 10.22 5.98 9.18
CA ASP A 54 11.32 5.37 9.93
C ASP A 54 11.38 3.83 9.77
N ASN A 55 10.25 3.20 9.41
CA ASN A 55 10.14 1.74 9.22
C ASN A 55 10.19 1.31 7.74
N ILE A 56 9.86 2.19 6.79
CA ILE A 56 9.96 1.91 5.36
C ILE A 56 11.44 1.99 4.93
N ARG A 57 11.96 0.87 4.41
CA ARG A 57 13.32 0.77 3.86
C ARG A 57 13.42 1.08 2.35
N VAL A 58 12.28 1.35 1.72
CA VAL A 58 12.21 1.70 0.31
C VAL A 58 12.75 3.11 0.10
N SER A 59 13.60 3.28 -0.92
CA SER A 59 14.10 4.62 -1.28
C SER A 59 12.95 5.55 -1.65
N ARG A 60 13.11 6.84 -1.38
CA ARG A 60 12.11 7.86 -1.76
C ARG A 60 11.76 7.80 -3.24
N THR A 61 12.73 7.57 -4.12
CA THR A 61 12.52 7.44 -5.57
C THR A 61 11.65 6.25 -5.93
N ASN A 62 11.85 5.10 -5.25
CA ASN A 62 11.03 3.92 -5.48
C ASN A 62 9.61 4.13 -4.94
N MET A 63 9.48 4.74 -3.75
CA MET A 63 8.18 5.05 -3.15
C MET A 63 7.39 6.09 -3.95
N ARG A 64 8.09 6.99 -4.67
CA ARG A 64 7.50 8.03 -5.52
C ARG A 64 6.54 7.46 -6.56
N ARG A 65 6.86 6.32 -7.17
CA ARG A 65 5.99 5.69 -8.19
C ARG A 65 4.63 5.28 -7.63
N ALA A 66 4.59 4.77 -6.40
CA ALA A 66 3.32 4.48 -5.73
C ALA A 66 2.56 5.77 -5.39
N PHE A 67 3.26 6.81 -4.92
CA PHE A 67 2.64 8.10 -4.66
C PHE A 67 2.10 8.78 -5.93
N ASP A 68 2.75 8.60 -7.08
CA ASP A 68 2.29 9.13 -8.37
C ASP A 68 0.95 8.49 -8.79
N LEU A 69 0.75 7.19 -8.50
CA LEU A 69 -0.55 6.54 -8.72
C LEU A 69 -1.65 7.20 -7.86
N VAL A 70 -1.37 7.48 -6.59
CA VAL A 70 -2.31 8.16 -5.69
C VAL A 70 -2.57 9.60 -6.13
N SER A 71 -1.51 10.32 -6.52
CA SER A 71 -1.62 11.69 -7.02
C SER A 71 -2.41 11.77 -8.32
N SER A 72 -2.24 10.79 -9.21
CA SER A 72 -3.02 10.67 -10.44
C SER A 72 -4.51 10.46 -10.16
N MET A 73 -4.86 9.60 -9.18
CA MET A 73 -6.26 9.45 -8.74
C MET A 73 -6.83 10.79 -8.24
N ASN A 74 -6.09 11.49 -7.38
CA ASN A 74 -6.53 12.78 -6.85
C ASN A 74 -6.72 13.82 -7.96
N PHE A 75 -5.80 13.88 -8.92
CA PHE A 75 -5.89 14.78 -10.06
C PHE A 75 -7.14 14.51 -10.91
N ARG A 76 -7.39 13.25 -11.28
CA ARG A 76 -8.55 12.85 -12.10
C ARG A 76 -9.88 13.18 -11.42
N ILE A 77 -9.98 12.93 -10.11
CA ILE A 77 -11.15 13.30 -9.30
C ILE A 77 -11.37 14.81 -9.32
N LYS A 78 -10.30 15.61 -9.15
CA LYS A 78 -10.37 17.08 -9.21
C LYS A 78 -10.76 17.62 -10.59
N MET A 79 -10.47 16.87 -11.65
CA MET A 79 -10.90 17.18 -13.02
C MET A 79 -12.37 16.81 -13.29
N GLY A 80 -13.08 16.28 -12.30
CA GLY A 80 -14.50 15.93 -12.42
C GLY A 80 -14.78 14.54 -12.99
N GLU A 81 -13.77 13.67 -13.08
CA GLU A 81 -14.01 12.27 -13.41
C GLU A 81 -14.78 11.55 -12.28
N ASP A 82 -15.51 10.48 -12.64
CA ASP A 82 -16.28 9.69 -11.69
C ASP A 82 -15.38 9.13 -10.58
N ARG A 83 -15.62 9.60 -9.35
CA ARG A 83 -14.79 9.31 -8.18
C ARG A 83 -14.70 7.82 -7.92
N GLN A 84 -15.82 7.11 -7.96
CA GLN A 84 -15.86 5.69 -7.63
C GLN A 84 -15.09 4.86 -8.66
N ALA A 85 -15.23 5.16 -9.95
CA ALA A 85 -14.49 4.50 -11.02
C ALA A 85 -12.97 4.78 -10.93
N VAL A 86 -12.58 6.02 -10.64
CA VAL A 86 -11.17 6.39 -10.45
C VAL A 86 -10.57 5.65 -9.26
N LEU A 87 -11.25 5.65 -8.10
CA LEU A 87 -10.77 4.97 -6.90
C LEU A 87 -10.70 3.46 -7.08
N SER A 88 -11.75 2.82 -7.61
CA SER A 88 -11.77 1.37 -7.80
C SER A 88 -10.64 0.88 -8.72
N SER A 89 -10.43 1.58 -9.84
CA SER A 89 -9.37 1.22 -10.80
C SER A 89 -7.97 1.57 -10.28
N GLY A 90 -7.81 2.73 -9.64
CA GLY A 90 -6.54 3.21 -9.15
C GLY A 90 -6.05 2.48 -7.90
N ILE A 91 -6.93 2.17 -6.95
CA ILE A 91 -6.60 1.35 -5.76
C ILE A 91 -6.20 -0.06 -6.17
N GLY A 92 -6.92 -0.68 -7.13
CA GLY A 92 -6.52 -1.98 -7.67
C GLY A 92 -5.13 -1.94 -8.31
N SER A 93 -4.79 -0.85 -9.00
CA SER A 93 -3.47 -0.66 -9.61
C SER A 93 -2.37 -0.45 -8.57
N LEU A 94 -2.63 0.35 -7.53
CA LEU A 94 -1.71 0.57 -6.42
C LEU A 94 -1.43 -0.71 -5.63
N HIS A 95 -2.47 -1.49 -5.34
CA HIS A 95 -2.33 -2.77 -4.64
C HIS A 95 -1.48 -3.77 -5.44
N ARG A 96 -1.77 -3.94 -6.74
CA ARG A 96 -0.96 -4.79 -7.63
C ARG A 96 0.48 -4.32 -7.72
N PHE A 97 0.71 -3.01 -7.79
CA PHE A 97 2.05 -2.43 -7.83
C PHE A 97 2.84 -2.78 -6.56
N ALA A 98 2.27 -2.52 -5.37
CA ALA A 98 2.94 -2.82 -4.10
C ALA A 98 3.21 -4.32 -3.92
N GLN A 99 2.24 -5.18 -4.28
CA GLN A 99 2.39 -6.63 -4.28
C GLN A 99 3.52 -7.10 -5.20
N TYR A 100 3.58 -6.54 -6.42
CA TYR A 100 4.61 -6.88 -7.40
C TYR A 100 6.00 -6.47 -6.92
N GLN A 101 6.15 -5.26 -6.37
CA GLN A 101 7.43 -4.79 -5.86
C GLN A 101 7.92 -5.63 -4.67
N ALA A 102 7.04 -5.95 -3.71
CA ALA A 102 7.37 -6.83 -2.58
C ALA A 102 7.82 -8.23 -3.02
N GLY A 103 7.25 -8.75 -4.12
CA GLY A 103 7.68 -10.02 -4.71
C GLY A 103 9.08 -9.98 -5.34
N ARG A 104 9.57 -8.78 -5.73
CA ARG A 104 10.89 -8.59 -6.35
C ARG A 104 11.96 -8.14 -5.36
N ASP A 105 11.56 -7.35 -4.37
CA ASP A 105 12.45 -6.70 -3.42
C ASP A 105 11.78 -6.66 -2.04
N ARG A 106 12.38 -7.36 -1.07
CA ARG A 106 11.86 -7.45 0.31
C ARG A 106 11.85 -6.09 1.03
N THR A 107 12.58 -5.09 0.56
CA THR A 107 12.50 -3.73 1.15
C THR A 107 11.09 -3.14 1.04
N TRP A 108 10.29 -3.63 0.09
CA TRP A 108 8.90 -3.22 -0.11
C TRP A 108 7.89 -3.90 0.83
N ASP A 109 8.28 -4.85 1.66
CA ASP A 109 7.34 -5.53 2.56
C ASP A 109 6.64 -4.55 3.49
N GLU A 110 7.38 -3.62 4.11
CA GLU A 110 6.80 -2.57 4.97
C GLU A 110 5.98 -1.55 4.17
N ALA A 111 6.44 -1.15 2.98
CA ALA A 111 5.68 -0.24 2.13
C ALA A 111 4.34 -0.86 1.67
N LYS A 112 4.32 -2.17 1.38
CA LYS A 112 3.09 -2.91 1.08
C LYS A 112 2.17 -2.97 2.29
N ARG A 113 2.70 -3.25 3.48
CA ARG A 113 1.92 -3.31 4.73
C ARG A 113 1.34 -1.96 5.13
N PHE A 114 2.03 -0.88 4.81
CA PHE A 114 1.48 0.47 4.86
C PHE A 114 0.32 0.63 3.86
N ILE A 115 0.57 0.42 2.57
CA ILE A 115 -0.42 0.71 1.51
C ILE A 115 -1.72 -0.09 1.66
N HIS A 116 -1.63 -1.38 2.00
CA HIS A 116 -2.78 -2.29 1.94
C HIS A 116 -3.98 -1.89 2.81
N PRO A 117 -3.86 -1.68 4.13
CA PRO A 117 -5.00 -1.30 4.97
C PRO A 117 -5.59 0.05 4.58
N HIS A 118 -4.78 0.99 4.09
CA HIS A 118 -5.28 2.27 3.59
C HIS A 118 -6.08 2.11 2.29
N CYS A 119 -5.66 1.22 1.39
CA CYS A 119 -6.46 0.85 0.22
C CYS A 119 -7.83 0.27 0.61
N GLU A 120 -7.87 -0.63 1.60
CA GLU A 120 -9.14 -1.17 2.10
C GLU A 120 -10.04 -0.09 2.72
N ALA A 121 -9.46 0.84 3.48
CA ALA A 121 -10.19 1.96 4.07
C ALA A 121 -10.83 2.86 3.01
N VAL A 122 -10.12 3.13 1.91
CA VAL A 122 -10.62 3.93 0.77
C VAL A 122 -11.77 3.24 0.05
N LEU A 123 -11.71 1.92 -0.12
CA LEU A 123 -12.78 1.17 -0.77
C LEU A 123 -14.07 1.07 0.07
N LYS A 124 -13.96 1.20 1.39
CA LYS A 124 -15.11 1.21 2.31
C LYS A 124 -15.84 2.54 2.35
N ASP A 125 -15.09 3.64 2.29
CA ASP A 125 -15.61 4.99 2.37
C ASP A 125 -14.69 5.91 1.57
N ASP A 126 -15.24 6.54 0.53
CA ASP A 126 -14.46 7.35 -0.40
C ASP A 126 -13.90 8.62 0.26
N LYS A 127 -14.45 9.09 1.38
CA LYS A 127 -13.89 10.20 2.17
C LYS A 127 -12.49 9.87 2.71
N ASN A 128 -12.22 8.59 2.95
CA ASN A 128 -10.92 8.12 3.43
C ASN A 128 -9.81 8.31 2.40
N PHE A 129 -10.15 8.54 1.13
CA PHE A 129 -9.15 8.87 0.12
C PHE A 129 -8.41 10.16 0.42
N GLU A 130 -9.09 11.19 0.92
CA GLU A 130 -8.43 12.45 1.27
C GLU A 130 -7.43 12.24 2.42
N GLY A 131 -7.85 11.52 3.48
CA GLY A 131 -6.98 11.19 4.59
C GLY A 131 -5.76 10.36 4.19
N PHE A 132 -5.97 9.35 3.34
CA PHE A 132 -4.87 8.56 2.80
C PHE A 132 -3.92 9.39 1.94
N TYR A 133 -4.45 10.25 1.06
CA TYR A 133 -3.63 11.13 0.22
C TYR A 133 -2.73 12.05 1.05
N GLN A 134 -3.29 12.70 2.07
CA GLN A 134 -2.56 13.60 2.98
C GLN A 134 -1.51 12.85 3.81
N LEU A 135 -1.84 11.65 4.31
CA LEU A 135 -0.91 10.78 5.01
C LEU A 135 0.27 10.41 4.12
N PHE A 136 -0.01 9.92 2.90
CA PHE A 136 1.04 9.47 1.97
C PHE A 136 1.92 10.65 1.53
N GLN A 137 1.33 11.81 1.25
CA GLN A 137 2.10 13.03 0.96
C GLN A 137 3.05 13.37 2.11
N SER A 138 2.58 13.26 3.36
CA SER A 138 3.39 13.51 4.55
C SER A 138 4.48 12.45 4.72
N VAL A 139 4.19 11.15 4.50
CA VAL A 139 5.20 10.07 4.51
C VAL A 139 6.32 10.36 3.50
N MET A 140 5.96 10.79 2.28
CA MET A 140 6.93 11.18 1.25
C MET A 140 7.82 12.35 1.66
N ALA A 141 7.37 13.21 2.58
CA ALA A 141 8.17 14.30 3.13
C ALA A 141 9.16 13.83 4.20
N TYR A 142 8.79 12.82 5.00
CA TYR A 142 9.65 12.24 6.04
C TYR A 142 10.63 11.18 5.54
N LEU A 143 10.35 10.54 4.38
CA LEU A 143 11.30 9.60 3.76
C LEU A 143 12.62 10.31 3.48
N ARG A 144 13.66 9.89 4.20
CA ARG A 144 15.04 10.36 4.00
C ARG A 144 15.53 9.94 2.61
N ARG A 145 16.41 10.77 2.04
CA ARG A 145 17.01 10.53 0.72
C ARG A 145 17.93 9.32 0.74
#